data_AF-A0A382A3V1-F1
#
_entry.id   AF-A0A382A3V1-F1
#
_cell.length_a   1.000
_cell.length_b   1.000
_cell.length_c   1.000
_cell.angle_alpha   90.00
_cell.angle_beta   90.00
_cell.angle_gamma   90.00
#
_symmetry.space_group_name_H-M   'P 1'
#
loop_
_entity.id
_entity.type
_entity.pdbx_description
1 polymer ?
#
loop_
_entity_poly.entity_id
_entity_poly.type
_entity_poly.pdbx_seq_one_letter_code
_entity_poly.pdbx_strand_id
1 'polypeptide(L)' 'PGTRTLLQVRAEDAEAADDMFKTLMGENVEPRREFIENNALNVRNLDV' A
#
# COMPACT_ATOMS: atom_id res chain seq x y z
N PRO A 1 -15.82 18.47 13.99
CA PRO A 1 -14.84 17.86 14.94
C PRO A 1 -15.41 16.74 15.81
N GLY A 2 -16.65 16.88 16.31
CA GLY A 2 -17.22 15.99 17.34
C GLY A 2 -17.58 14.56 16.93
N THR A 3 -17.48 14.17 15.65
CA THR A 3 -17.89 12.84 15.17
C THR A 3 -16.92 12.18 14.18
N ARG A 4 -15.75 12.79 13.93
CA ARG A 4 -14.80 12.24 12.96
C ARG A 4 -13.76 11.37 13.65
N THR A 5 -13.47 10.21 13.06
CA THR A 5 -12.32 9.39 13.41
C THR A 5 -11.14 9.83 12.54
N LEU A 6 -10.01 10.14 13.18
CA LEU A 6 -8.77 10.47 12.48
C LEU A 6 -7.78 9.34 12.68
N LEU A 7 -7.12 8.95 11.59
CA LEU A 7 -5.96 8.06 11.62
C LEU A 7 -4.73 8.87 11.22
N GLN A 8 -3.67 8.80 12.03
CA GLN A 8 -2.41 9.45 11.73
C GLN A 8 -1.54 8.50 10.91
N VAL A 9 -1.14 8.92 9.72
CA VAL A 9 -0.21 8.17 8.87
C VAL A 9 1.18 8.17 9.49
N ARG A 10 1.83 7.00 9.52
CA ARG A 10 3.22 6.83 9.95
C ARG A 10 4.01 6.20 8.81
N ALA A 11 5.25 6.64 8.63
CA ALA A 11 6.21 6.03 7.72
C ALA A 11 7.33 5.44 8.58
N GLU A 12 7.31 4.13 8.75
CA GLU A 12 8.23 3.40 9.65
C GLU A 12 9.52 3.02 8.94
N ASP A 13 9.42 2.68 7.65
CA ASP A 13 10.55 2.40 6.76
C ASP A 13 10.40 3.23 5.49
N ALA A 14 11.31 4.18 5.29
CA ALA A 14 11.27 5.11 4.17
C ALA A 14 11.69 4.45 2.85
N GLU A 15 12.60 3.47 2.88
CA GLU A 15 13.09 2.80 1.68
C GLU A 15 12.03 1.84 1.15
N ALA A 16 11.46 1.01 2.03
CA ALA A 16 10.37 0.10 1.66
C ALA A 16 9.13 0.86 1.15
N ALA A 17 8.81 2.01 1.74
CA ALA A 17 7.72 2.86 1.27
C ALA A 17 7.97 3.41 -0.13
N ASP A 18 9.19 3.89 -0.41
CA ASP A 18 9.55 4.44 -1.73
C ASP A 18 9.46 3.38 -2.84
N ASP A 19 9.93 2.16 -2.57
CA ASP A 19 9.81 1.04 -3.51
C ASP A 19 8.35 0.63 -3.77
N MET A 20 7.52 0.69 -2.73
CA MET A 20 6.08 0.45 -2.86
C MET A 20 5.42 1.54 -3.72
N PHE A 21 5.78 2.82 -3.52
CA PHE A 21 5.29 3.92 -4.35
C PHE A 21 5.70 3.77 -5.81
N LYS A 22 6.96 3.42 -6.10
CA LYS A 22 7.44 3.18 -7.46
C LYS A 22 6.66 2.05 -8.15
N THR A 23 6.42 0.96 -7.43
CA THR A 23 5.73 -0.21 -7.98
C THR A 23 4.25 0.07 -8.27
N LEU A 24 3.56 0.76 -7.37
CA LEU A 24 2.11 0.99 -7.48
C LEU A 24 1.77 2.24 -8.30
N MET A 25 2.57 3.29 -8.18
CA MET A 25 2.28 4.61 -8.74
C MET A 25 3.21 4.98 -9.91
N GLY A 26 4.15 4.10 -10.27
CA GLY A 26 5.01 4.28 -11.42
C GLY A 26 4.29 4.15 -12.77
N GLU A 27 5.01 4.52 -13.83
CA GLU A 27 4.52 4.49 -15.20
C GLU A 27 4.40 3.06 -15.75
N ASN A 28 5.23 2.13 -15.26
CA ASN A 28 5.25 0.77 -15.75
C ASN A 28 4.01 0.00 -15.26
N VAL A 29 3.24 -0.54 -16.21
CA VAL A 29 1.98 -1.24 -15.93
C VAL A 29 2.22 -2.69 -15.47
N GLU A 30 3.28 -3.34 -15.95
CA GLU A 30 3.53 -4.76 -15.67
C GLU A 30 3.78 -5.04 -14.18
N PRO A 31 4.71 -4.34 -13.50
CA PRO A 31 5.00 -4.60 -12.08
C PRO A 31 3.79 -4.33 -11.18
N ARG A 32 2.99 -3.33 -11.53
CA ARG A 32 1.74 -3.03 -10.84
C ARG A 32 0.72 -4.16 -10.98
N ARG A 33 0.58 -4.72 -12.19
CA ARG A 33 -0.36 -5.82 -12.45
C ARG A 33 0.03 -7.07 -11.65
N GLU A 34 1.29 -7.48 -11.74
CA GLU A 34 1.82 -8.62 -10.98
C GLU A 34 1.62 -8.43 -9.47
N PHE A 35 1.92 -7.24 -8.94
CA PHE A 35 1.71 -6.94 -7.53
C PHE A 35 0.25 -7.10 -7.12
N ILE A 36 -0.70 -6.57 -7.90
CA ILE A 36 -2.13 -6.67 -7.61
C ILE A 36 -2.58 -8.12 -7.65
N GLU A 37 -2.21 -8.89 -8.68
CA GLU A 37 -2.61 -10.28 -8.82
C GLU A 37 -2.10 -11.14 -7.66
N ASN A 38 -0.84 -10.95 -7.26
CA ASN A 38 -0.22 -11.71 -6.17
C ASN A 38 -0.81 -11.38 -4.79
N ASN A 39 -1.28 -10.16 -4.56
CA ASN A 39 -1.68 -9.70 -3.23
C ASN A 39 -3.20 -9.53 -3.06
N ALA A 40 -3.99 -9.42 -4.13
CA ALA A 40 -5.42 -9.07 -4.08
C ALA A 40 -6.26 -10.00 -3.17
N LEU A 41 -5.93 -11.29 -3.11
CA LEU A 41 -6.66 -12.27 -2.29
C LEU A 41 -6.16 -12.31 -0.84
N ASN A 42 -4.93 -11.82 -0.59
CA ASN A 42 -4.26 -11.89 0.71
C ASN A 42 -4.57 -10.70 1.63
N VAL A 43 -5.18 -9.64 1.09
CA VAL A 43 -5.50 -8.40 1.84
C VAL A 43 -6.44 -8.64 3.03
N ARG A 44 -7.25 -9.71 3.01
CA ARG A 44 -8.21 -10.01 4.09
C ARG A 44 -7.57 -10.29 5.45
N ASN A 45 -6.29 -10.66 5.49
CA ASN A 45 -5.60 -11.09 6.71
C ASN A 45 -4.40 -10.19 7.08
N LEU A 46 -4.38 -8.93 6.62
CA LEU A 46 -3.27 -8.02 6.92
C LEU A 46 -3.20 -7.62 8.40
N ASP A 47 -4.34 -7.62 9.09
CA ASP A 47 -4.49 -7.13 10.47
C ASP A 47 -4.78 -8.27 11.49
N VAL A 48 -4.47 -9.53 11.16
CA VAL A 48 -4.66 -10.70 12.06
C VAL A 48 -3.42 -10.98 12.89
#